data_AF-A0A7V0NHR6-F1
#
_entry.id   AF-A0A7V0NHR6-F1
#
_cell.length_a   1.000
_cell.length_b   1.000
_cell.length_c   1.000
_cell.angle_alpha   90.00
_cell.angle_beta   90.00
_cell.angle_gamma   90.00
#
_symmetry.space_group_name_H-M   'P 1'
#
loop_
_entity.id
_entity.type
_entity.pdbx_description
1 polymer ?
#
loop_
_entity_poly.entity_id
_entity_poly.type
_entity_poly.pdbx_seq_one_letter_code
_entity_poly.pdbx_strand_id
1 'polypeptide(L)'
;MKGIAHFSIGVAVATFIPGAMERALNGHAFDLLVAGAFGILPDTLDFKFARFFAREDYIVDPDPDDLDPQKIADTIAKAINEAHRTGKSVCVRFHTLQLAPDRWQKYELWFDTENSEVVVKIGPVVSTSQQPLEGTEPPPEKAIGRAKVECGLIHTYDKFTRVDILSGPTIEFKPRPGDKVEVIFIPWHRQWSHSFTLGLYLGIAAWILFGWYWALMVALPFWAHVAADCLGFMGGNLFWPFTKERTAGLKLFHASAPLANFFGVWISGLVVVYNANRVAPEPIFNMGPLKFFGIWLGIPALLVALYMFIKKKTQPISEEEEQTRELLEEFADGGELGAGPAKG
;
A
#
# COMPACT_ATOMS: atom_id res chain seq x y z
N MET A 1 3.24 -4.39 -0.55
CA MET A 1 2.81 -5.37 -1.59
C MET A 1 1.33 -5.62 -1.37
N LYS A 2 0.68 -6.48 -2.14
CA LYS A 2 -0.73 -6.82 -1.88
C LYS A 2 -0.90 -7.76 -0.70
N GLY A 3 -2.09 -7.78 -0.12
CA GLY A 3 -2.43 -8.60 1.05
C GLY A 3 -2.06 -10.08 0.90
N ILE A 4 -2.26 -10.67 -0.28
CA ILE A 4 -1.88 -12.08 -0.53
C ILE A 4 -0.37 -12.34 -0.45
N ALA A 5 0.46 -11.37 -0.85
CA ALA A 5 1.91 -11.49 -0.75
C ALA A 5 2.32 -11.46 0.72
N HIS A 6 1.77 -10.53 1.50
CA HIS A 6 2.01 -10.41 2.93
C HIS A 6 1.58 -11.65 3.72
N PHE A 7 0.38 -12.18 3.43
CA PHE A 7 -0.08 -13.46 3.97
C PHE A 7 0.90 -14.60 3.65
N SER A 8 1.28 -14.74 2.38
CA SER A 8 2.16 -15.82 1.91
C SER A 8 3.54 -15.75 2.55
N ILE A 9 4.10 -14.54 2.70
CA ILE A 9 5.37 -14.30 3.37
C ILE A 9 5.28 -14.69 4.85
N GLY A 10 4.19 -14.34 5.52
CA GLY A 10 3.93 -14.74 6.90
C GLY A 10 3.94 -16.26 7.08
N VAL A 11 3.24 -16.99 6.19
CA VAL A 11 3.26 -18.46 6.16
C VAL A 11 4.68 -18.98 5.93
N ALA A 12 5.40 -18.45 4.94
CA ALA A 12 6.75 -18.89 4.60
C ALA A 12 7.73 -18.71 5.76
N VAL A 13 7.69 -17.57 6.45
CA VAL A 13 8.55 -17.31 7.62
C VAL A 13 8.24 -18.29 8.76
N ALA A 14 6.97 -18.59 9.01
CA ALA A 14 6.58 -19.53 10.04
C ALA A 14 7.12 -20.96 9.81
N THR A 15 7.38 -21.35 8.56
CA THR A 15 7.96 -22.67 8.26
C THR A 15 9.39 -22.87 8.79
N PHE A 16 10.08 -21.80 9.17
CA PHE A 16 11.40 -21.87 9.83
C PHE A 16 11.30 -22.02 11.36
N ILE A 17 10.11 -21.89 11.95
CA ILE A 17 9.92 -22.07 13.39
C ILE A 17 10.04 -23.57 13.71
N PRO A 18 10.86 -23.96 14.70
CA PRO A 18 11.04 -25.38 15.04
C PRO A 18 9.72 -26.08 15.34
N GLY A 19 9.49 -27.23 14.69
CA GLY A 19 8.28 -28.05 14.87
C GLY A 19 7.06 -27.57 14.08
N ALA A 20 7.09 -26.38 13.46
CA ALA A 20 5.95 -25.83 12.75
C ALA A 20 5.54 -26.68 11.55
N MET A 21 6.53 -27.04 10.73
CA MET A 21 6.27 -27.79 9.51
C MET A 21 5.94 -29.26 9.81
N GLU A 22 6.59 -29.87 10.79
CA GLU A 22 6.25 -31.21 11.27
C GLU A 22 4.80 -31.27 11.78
N ARG A 23 4.36 -30.26 12.55
CA ARG A 23 2.96 -30.17 13.00
C ARG A 23 2.00 -30.01 11.83
N ALA A 24 2.33 -29.16 10.87
CA ALA A 24 1.51 -28.96 9.68
C ALA A 24 1.34 -30.27 8.88
N LEU A 25 2.42 -31.03 8.67
CA LEU A 25 2.37 -32.33 7.98
C LEU A 25 1.56 -33.39 8.74
N ASN A 26 1.46 -33.27 10.06
CA ASN A 26 0.63 -34.14 10.91
C ASN A 26 -0.82 -33.65 11.04
N GLY A 27 -1.28 -32.75 10.17
CA GLY A 27 -2.66 -32.27 10.11
C GLY A 27 -2.96 -31.02 10.94
N HIS A 28 -1.97 -30.42 11.60
CA HIS A 28 -2.11 -29.17 12.35
C HIS A 28 -1.77 -27.94 11.50
N ALA A 29 -2.33 -27.85 10.28
CA ALA A 29 -2.08 -26.74 9.36
C ALA A 29 -2.61 -25.38 9.85
N PHE A 30 -3.47 -25.38 10.89
CA PHE A 30 -4.01 -24.17 11.50
C PHE A 30 -2.92 -23.22 12.01
N ASP A 31 -1.80 -23.76 12.48
CA ASP A 31 -0.67 -22.95 12.99
C ASP A 31 -0.12 -22.02 11.88
N LEU A 32 -0.02 -22.53 10.65
CA LEU A 32 0.41 -21.74 9.49
C LEU A 32 -0.64 -20.71 9.04
N LEU A 33 -1.93 -21.02 9.21
CA LEU A 33 -3.01 -20.07 8.94
C LEU A 33 -2.92 -18.88 9.89
N VAL A 34 -2.65 -19.12 11.18
CA VAL A 34 -2.43 -18.05 12.17
C VAL A 34 -1.24 -17.20 11.75
N ALA A 35 -0.12 -17.82 11.37
CA ALA A 35 1.03 -17.08 10.87
C ALA A 35 0.70 -16.19 9.67
N GLY A 36 -0.03 -16.72 8.68
CA GLY A 36 -0.49 -15.93 7.53
C GLY A 36 -1.40 -14.77 7.95
N ALA A 37 -2.31 -14.98 8.90
CA ALA A 37 -3.19 -13.93 9.44
C ALA A 37 -2.39 -12.82 10.12
N PHE A 38 -1.36 -13.14 10.92
CA PHE A 38 -0.46 -12.15 11.50
C PHE A 38 0.46 -11.50 10.46
N GLY A 39 0.73 -12.19 9.35
CA GLY A 39 1.41 -11.66 8.18
C GLY A 39 0.63 -10.59 7.42
N ILE A 40 -0.71 -10.54 7.50
CA ILE A 40 -1.55 -9.47 6.89
C ILE A 40 -2.12 -8.50 7.93
N LEU A 41 -1.91 -8.78 9.22
CA LEU A 41 -2.51 -8.02 10.30
C LEU A 41 -2.15 -6.52 10.30
N PRO A 42 -0.90 -6.08 10.02
CA PRO A 42 -0.58 -4.64 10.01
C PRO A 42 -1.48 -3.83 9.07
N ASP A 43 -1.64 -4.27 7.82
CA ASP A 43 -2.53 -3.64 6.86
C ASP A 43 -3.99 -3.72 7.31
N THR A 44 -4.39 -4.88 7.84
CA THR A 44 -5.75 -5.05 8.37
C THR A 44 -6.04 -4.03 9.47
N LEU A 45 -5.11 -3.80 10.39
CA LEU A 45 -5.26 -2.80 11.45
C LEU A 45 -5.39 -1.39 10.88
N ASP A 46 -4.65 -1.06 9.84
CA ASP A 46 -4.73 0.26 9.22
C ASP A 46 -6.06 0.50 8.51
N PHE A 47 -6.41 -0.39 7.58
CA PHE A 47 -7.58 -0.20 6.72
C PHE A 47 -8.90 -0.45 7.45
N LYS A 48 -8.91 -1.28 8.51
CA LYS A 48 -10.12 -1.59 9.28
C LYS A 48 -10.28 -0.79 10.56
N PHE A 49 -9.21 -0.21 11.08
CA PHE A 49 -9.27 0.56 12.32
C PHE A 49 -8.64 1.93 12.16
N ALA A 50 -7.32 2.03 11.89
CA ALA A 50 -6.60 3.32 11.95
C ALA A 50 -7.21 4.38 11.02
N ARG A 51 -7.68 3.99 9.83
CA ARG A 51 -8.35 4.86 8.87
C ARG A 51 -9.54 5.61 9.46
N PHE A 52 -10.34 4.96 10.30
CA PHE A 52 -11.55 5.56 10.89
C PHE A 52 -11.24 6.51 12.05
N PHE A 53 -10.02 6.48 12.58
CA PHE A 53 -9.54 7.41 13.60
C PHE A 53 -8.66 8.52 13.01
N ALA A 54 -8.55 8.60 11.69
CA ALA A 54 -7.81 9.65 11.03
C ALA A 54 -8.50 11.00 11.29
N ARG A 55 -7.71 12.01 11.70
CA ARG A 55 -8.18 13.38 11.88
C ARG A 55 -8.51 13.99 10.51
N GLU A 56 -9.58 14.78 10.47
CA GLU A 56 -10.06 15.51 9.31
C GLU A 56 -10.27 16.98 9.71
N ASP A 57 -9.41 17.86 9.20
CA ASP A 57 -9.54 19.30 9.44
C ASP A 57 -10.30 19.98 8.31
N TYR A 58 -10.09 19.51 7.08
CA TYR A 58 -10.82 19.93 5.89
C TYR A 58 -11.38 18.71 5.16
N ILE A 59 -12.51 18.95 4.49
CA ILE A 59 -13.17 17.97 3.66
C ILE A 59 -13.35 18.60 2.28
N VAL A 60 -12.82 17.93 1.27
CA VAL A 60 -13.11 18.20 -0.14
C VAL A 60 -14.17 17.19 -0.57
N ASP A 61 -15.39 17.69 -0.71
CA ASP A 61 -16.55 16.95 -1.19
C ASP A 61 -17.10 17.70 -2.41
N PRO A 62 -16.65 17.36 -3.63
CA PRO A 62 -17.02 18.11 -4.81
C PRO A 62 -18.50 17.92 -5.16
N ASP A 63 -19.12 18.98 -5.67
CA ASP A 63 -20.53 18.93 -6.11
C ASP A 63 -20.61 18.22 -7.48
N PRO A 64 -21.45 17.18 -7.65
CA PRO A 64 -21.64 16.51 -8.94
C PRO A 64 -22.18 17.43 -10.04
N ASP A 65 -22.96 18.45 -9.69
CA ASP A 65 -23.60 19.36 -10.65
C ASP A 65 -22.74 20.62 -10.92
N ASP A 66 -21.83 20.96 -10.00
CA ASP A 66 -20.96 22.14 -10.08
C ASP A 66 -19.51 21.82 -9.67
N LEU A 67 -18.89 20.93 -10.45
CA LEU A 67 -17.50 20.53 -10.24
C LEU A 67 -16.52 21.65 -10.62
N ASP A 68 -16.04 22.36 -9.61
CA ASP A 68 -15.05 23.43 -9.75
C ASP A 68 -13.65 22.99 -9.27
N PRO A 69 -12.69 22.69 -10.18
CA PRO A 69 -11.34 22.33 -9.78
C PRO A 69 -10.57 23.46 -9.10
N GLN A 70 -10.91 24.73 -9.36
CA GLN A 70 -10.26 25.88 -8.72
C GLN A 70 -10.62 25.93 -7.23
N LYS A 71 -11.89 25.72 -6.89
CA LYS A 71 -12.35 25.63 -5.50
C LYS A 71 -11.64 24.51 -4.73
N ILE A 72 -11.39 23.37 -5.37
CA ILE A 72 -10.62 22.27 -4.78
C ILE A 72 -9.17 22.72 -4.55
N ALA A 73 -8.51 23.31 -5.57
CA ALA A 73 -7.14 23.80 -5.47
C ALA A 73 -6.98 24.85 -4.36
N ASP A 74 -7.90 25.81 -4.27
CA ASP A 74 -7.91 26.86 -3.25
C ASP A 74 -8.09 26.28 -1.84
N THR A 75 -8.94 25.26 -1.69
CA THR A 75 -9.14 24.56 -0.41
C THR A 75 -7.86 23.86 0.03
N ILE A 76 -7.16 23.20 -0.89
CA ILE A 76 -5.89 22.54 -0.61
C ILE A 76 -4.81 23.57 -0.25
N ALA A 77 -4.69 24.64 -1.04
CA ALA A 77 -3.72 25.71 -0.77
C ALA A 77 -3.97 26.37 0.59
N LYS A 78 -5.23 26.61 0.95
CA LYS A 78 -5.62 27.10 2.27
C LYS A 78 -5.16 26.16 3.39
N ALA A 79 -5.36 24.85 3.23
CA ALA A 79 -4.93 23.86 4.21
C ALA A 79 -3.39 23.83 4.38
N ILE A 80 -2.66 23.93 3.27
CA ILE A 80 -1.18 24.02 3.28
C ILE A 80 -0.71 25.29 3.99
N ASN A 81 -1.27 26.45 3.61
CA ASN A 81 -0.90 27.74 4.20
C ASN A 81 -1.28 27.80 5.70
N GLU A 82 -2.38 27.17 6.10
CA GLU A 82 -2.72 27.03 7.52
C GLU A 82 -1.71 26.18 8.28
N ALA A 83 -1.32 25.02 7.73
CA ALA A 83 -0.30 24.18 8.35
C ALA A 83 1.00 24.97 8.52
N HIS A 84 1.41 25.66 7.46
CA HIS A 84 2.59 26.52 7.44
C HIS A 84 2.53 27.61 8.53
N ARG A 85 1.48 28.44 8.52
CA ARG A 85 1.33 29.59 9.43
C ARG A 85 1.19 29.19 10.90
N THR A 86 0.49 28.08 11.17
CA THR A 86 0.21 27.64 12.55
C THR A 86 1.29 26.74 13.12
N GLY A 87 2.16 26.18 12.28
CA GLY A 87 3.14 25.17 12.67
C GLY A 87 2.51 23.84 13.11
N LYS A 88 1.21 23.62 12.85
CA LYS A 88 0.48 22.38 13.20
C LYS A 88 0.14 21.61 11.93
N SER A 89 0.13 20.27 12.02
CA SER A 89 -0.37 19.46 10.91
C SER A 89 -1.86 19.71 10.65
N VAL A 90 -2.21 19.73 9.37
CA VAL A 90 -3.58 19.85 8.85
C VAL A 90 -3.86 18.66 7.93
N CYS A 91 -4.99 17.97 8.16
CA CYS A 91 -5.41 16.83 7.36
C CYS A 91 -6.62 17.17 6.47
N VAL A 92 -6.55 16.78 5.20
CA VAL A 92 -7.62 16.96 4.24
C VAL A 92 -8.13 15.60 3.76
N ARG A 93 -9.44 15.35 3.87
CA ARG A 93 -10.11 14.19 3.27
C ARG A 93 -10.68 14.57 1.92
N PHE A 94 -10.44 13.72 0.92
CA PHE A 94 -10.96 13.88 -0.43
C PHE A 94 -12.02 12.82 -0.69
N HIS A 95 -13.27 13.24 -0.89
CA HIS A 95 -14.35 12.35 -1.26
C HIS A 95 -14.37 12.10 -2.76
N THR A 96 -14.66 10.85 -3.13
CA THR A 96 -14.87 10.50 -4.52
C THR A 96 -16.27 10.96 -4.95
N LEU A 97 -16.43 11.20 -6.24
CA LEU A 97 -17.68 11.69 -6.79
C LEU A 97 -18.35 10.57 -7.58
N GLN A 98 -19.29 9.86 -6.95
CA GLN A 98 -20.04 8.78 -7.58
C GLN A 98 -21.15 9.34 -8.45
N LEU A 99 -21.09 9.06 -9.75
CA LEU A 99 -22.09 9.49 -10.74
C LEU A 99 -23.16 8.41 -10.98
N ALA A 100 -22.78 7.15 -10.85
CA ALA A 100 -23.67 6.00 -11.03
C ALA A 100 -23.14 4.80 -10.21
N PRO A 101 -23.91 3.68 -10.08
CA PRO A 101 -23.46 2.49 -9.35
C PRO A 101 -22.10 1.96 -9.80
N ASP A 102 -21.76 2.16 -11.07
CA ASP A 102 -20.53 1.72 -11.72
C ASP A 102 -19.67 2.87 -12.25
N ARG A 103 -19.96 4.14 -11.93
CA ARG A 103 -19.27 5.31 -12.51
C ARG A 103 -18.89 6.36 -11.48
N TRP A 104 -17.69 6.89 -11.63
CA TRP A 104 -17.15 7.97 -10.79
C TRP A 104 -16.45 9.03 -11.63
N GLN A 105 -16.57 10.28 -11.23
CA GLN A 105 -15.80 11.37 -11.81
C GLN A 105 -14.39 11.36 -11.21
N LYS A 106 -13.38 11.12 -12.05
CA LYS A 106 -11.98 11.21 -11.61
C LYS A 106 -11.57 12.66 -11.46
N TYR A 107 -10.80 12.96 -10.42
CA TYR A 107 -9.95 14.13 -10.37
C TYR A 107 -8.58 13.80 -9.77
N GLU A 108 -7.59 14.61 -10.12
CA GLU A 108 -6.18 14.35 -9.89
C GLU A 108 -5.54 15.56 -9.21
N LEU A 109 -4.70 15.31 -8.21
CA LEU A 109 -4.04 16.32 -7.40
C LEU A 109 -2.55 16.29 -7.66
N TRP A 110 -1.96 17.42 -7.99
CA TRP A 110 -0.52 17.57 -8.17
C TRP A 110 0.03 18.68 -7.29
N PHE A 111 1.16 18.39 -6.65
CA PHE A 111 1.87 19.30 -5.77
C PHE A 111 3.16 19.71 -6.48
N ASP A 112 3.10 20.84 -7.17
CA ASP A 112 4.21 21.39 -7.91
C ASP A 112 5.21 22.03 -6.93
N THR A 113 6.28 21.30 -6.64
CA THR A 113 7.33 21.74 -5.72
C THR A 113 8.21 22.84 -6.31
N GLU A 114 8.28 22.99 -7.63
CA GLU A 114 9.10 24.00 -8.30
C GLU A 114 8.41 25.37 -8.27
N ASN A 115 7.11 25.40 -8.59
CA ASN A 115 6.33 26.63 -8.63
C ASN A 115 5.62 26.95 -7.32
N SER A 116 5.66 26.05 -6.33
CA SER A 116 4.90 26.16 -5.07
C SER A 116 3.41 26.34 -5.35
N GLU A 117 2.87 25.41 -6.14
CA GLU A 117 1.48 25.41 -6.58
C GLU A 117 0.83 24.05 -6.34
N VAL A 118 -0.48 24.08 -6.09
CA VAL A 118 -1.33 22.91 -6.15
C VAL A 118 -2.13 22.98 -7.45
N VAL A 119 -2.07 21.90 -8.22
CA VAL A 119 -2.80 21.75 -9.48
C VAL A 119 -3.83 20.65 -9.32
N VAL A 120 -5.09 20.97 -9.58
CA VAL A 120 -6.18 20.00 -9.60
C VAL A 120 -6.62 19.83 -11.05
N LYS A 121 -6.70 18.59 -11.51
CA LYS A 121 -7.15 18.25 -12.86
C LYS A 121 -8.36 17.32 -12.79
N ILE A 122 -9.48 17.74 -13.37
CA ILE A 122 -10.62 16.86 -13.58
C ILE A 122 -10.31 15.92 -14.76
N GLY A 123 -10.45 14.62 -14.53
CA GLY A 123 -10.23 13.58 -15.53
C GLY A 123 -11.51 13.11 -16.21
N PRO A 124 -11.45 12.04 -17.02
CA PRO A 124 -12.66 11.37 -17.50
C PRO A 124 -13.44 10.71 -16.36
N VAL A 125 -14.70 10.39 -16.62
CA VAL A 125 -15.47 9.44 -15.81
C VAL A 125 -14.82 8.07 -15.91
N VAL A 126 -14.73 7.35 -14.79
CA VAL A 126 -14.16 6.02 -14.72
C VAL A 126 -15.19 5.00 -14.25
N SER A 127 -15.02 3.75 -14.66
CA SER A 127 -15.82 2.61 -14.18
C SER A 127 -15.38 2.12 -12.80
N THR A 128 -16.08 1.13 -12.22
CA THR A 128 -15.61 0.41 -11.01
C THR A 128 -14.23 -0.24 -11.20
N SER A 129 -13.88 -0.64 -12.42
CA SER A 129 -12.54 -1.13 -12.76
C SER A 129 -11.55 -0.01 -13.08
N GLN A 130 -11.95 1.23 -12.78
CA GLN A 130 -11.22 2.47 -13.01
C GLN A 130 -10.78 2.69 -14.46
N GLN A 131 -11.43 2.01 -15.40
CA GLN A 131 -11.24 2.24 -16.83
C GLN A 131 -11.91 3.56 -17.20
N PRO A 132 -11.21 4.49 -17.88
CA PRO A 132 -11.79 5.74 -18.33
C PRO A 132 -12.84 5.48 -19.41
N LEU A 133 -13.96 6.20 -19.33
CA LEU A 133 -14.97 6.24 -20.37
C LEU A 133 -14.58 7.34 -21.35
N GLU A 134 -14.13 6.96 -22.55
CA GLU A 134 -13.74 7.90 -23.59
C GLU A 134 -14.86 8.89 -23.94
N GLY A 135 -14.50 10.16 -24.16
CA GLY A 135 -15.45 11.22 -24.52
C GLY A 135 -16.19 11.82 -23.31
N THR A 136 -15.82 11.44 -22.09
CA THR A 136 -16.33 12.04 -20.85
C THR A 136 -15.36 13.04 -20.22
N GLU A 137 -14.26 13.35 -20.91
CA GLU A 137 -13.31 14.36 -20.45
C GLU A 137 -13.97 15.75 -20.42
N PRO A 138 -13.75 16.53 -19.34
CA PRO A 138 -14.25 17.88 -19.26
C PRO A 138 -13.55 18.79 -20.28
N PRO A 139 -14.22 19.86 -20.76
CA PRO A 139 -13.58 20.87 -21.60
C PRO A 139 -12.31 21.43 -20.93
N PRO A 140 -11.22 21.70 -21.68
CA PRO A 140 -9.93 22.11 -21.10
C PRO A 140 -10.02 23.33 -20.16
N GLU A 141 -10.91 24.26 -20.45
CA GLU A 141 -11.13 25.49 -19.68
C GLU A 141 -11.73 25.24 -18.29
N LYS A 142 -12.43 24.12 -18.09
CA LYS A 142 -13.03 23.72 -16.81
C LYS A 142 -12.30 22.54 -16.17
N ALA A 143 -11.25 22.05 -16.81
CA ALA A 143 -10.57 20.84 -16.39
C ALA A 143 -9.49 21.08 -15.33
N ILE A 144 -9.00 22.32 -15.16
CA ILE A 144 -7.81 22.60 -14.35
C ILE A 144 -8.05 23.77 -13.39
N GLY A 145 -7.72 23.54 -12.13
CA GLY A 145 -7.61 24.56 -11.09
C GLY A 145 -6.16 24.65 -10.61
N ARG A 146 -5.69 25.87 -10.30
CA ARG A 146 -4.33 26.10 -9.80
C ARG A 146 -4.34 27.11 -8.68
N ALA A 147 -3.69 26.79 -7.57
CA ALA A 147 -3.57 27.69 -6.43
C ALA A 147 -2.12 27.74 -5.94
N LYS A 148 -1.61 28.95 -5.70
CA LYS A 148 -0.29 29.17 -5.11
C LYS A 148 -0.32 28.94 -3.60
N VAL A 149 0.78 28.41 -3.08
CA VAL A 149 1.02 28.29 -1.64
C VAL A 149 2.13 29.24 -1.20
N GLU A 150 2.12 29.61 0.07
CA GLU A 150 3.01 30.62 0.65
C GLU A 150 4.38 30.05 1.05
N CYS A 151 4.56 28.73 0.98
CA CYS A 151 5.73 28.01 1.47
C CYS A 151 6.25 26.99 0.44
N GLY A 152 7.49 26.54 0.62
CA GLY A 152 8.03 25.45 -0.20
C GLY A 152 7.34 24.11 0.11
N LEU A 153 7.20 23.25 -0.90
CA LEU A 153 6.61 21.93 -0.76
C LEU A 153 7.67 20.84 -0.74
N ILE A 154 7.50 19.85 0.14
CA ILE A 154 8.23 18.58 0.12
C ILE A 154 7.22 17.50 -0.26
N HIS A 155 7.40 16.90 -1.42
CA HIS A 155 6.55 15.82 -1.90
C HIS A 155 7.42 14.65 -2.35
N THR A 156 7.15 13.46 -1.85
CA THR A 156 7.98 12.26 -2.13
C THR A 156 7.51 11.51 -3.37
N TYR A 157 6.35 11.86 -3.93
CA TYR A 157 5.79 11.21 -5.10
C TYR A 157 5.81 12.16 -6.29
N ASP A 158 6.47 11.77 -7.37
CA ASP A 158 6.62 12.65 -8.53
C ASP A 158 5.38 12.65 -9.46
N LYS A 159 4.21 12.20 -8.98
CA LYS A 159 3.00 12.04 -9.79
C LYS A 159 1.73 12.57 -9.13
N PHE A 160 0.71 12.71 -9.97
CA PHE A 160 -0.64 13.05 -9.56
C PHE A 160 -1.22 12.01 -8.59
N THR A 161 -1.74 12.47 -7.46
CA THR A 161 -2.59 11.67 -6.56
C THR A 161 -4.01 11.63 -7.13
N ARG A 162 -4.55 10.45 -7.38
CA ARG A 162 -5.87 10.29 -7.98
C ARG A 162 -6.96 10.12 -6.95
N VAL A 163 -8.12 10.68 -7.27
CA VAL A 163 -9.37 10.51 -6.53
C VAL A 163 -10.43 10.06 -7.53
N ASP A 164 -10.71 8.76 -7.56
CA ASP A 164 -11.54 8.17 -8.62
C ASP A 164 -12.48 7.04 -8.18
N ILE A 165 -12.22 6.33 -7.08
CA ILE A 165 -13.13 5.28 -6.57
C ILE A 165 -13.06 5.11 -5.04
N LEU A 166 -14.09 4.48 -4.48
CA LEU A 166 -14.27 4.18 -3.05
C LEU A 166 -14.39 5.45 -2.21
N SER A 167 -13.64 5.60 -1.12
CA SER A 167 -13.81 6.72 -0.17
C SER A 167 -12.70 7.77 -0.23
N GLY A 168 -11.87 7.70 -1.29
CA GLY A 168 -10.78 8.63 -1.58
C GLY A 168 -9.68 8.71 -0.50
N PRO A 169 -8.56 9.42 -0.79
CA PRO A 169 -7.45 9.54 0.13
C PRO A 169 -7.68 10.56 1.26
N THR A 170 -6.84 10.44 2.28
CA THR A 170 -6.56 11.54 3.22
C THR A 170 -5.12 11.97 3.02
N ILE A 171 -4.86 13.27 2.99
CA ILE A 171 -3.50 13.84 2.88
C ILE A 171 -3.27 14.71 4.10
N GLU A 172 -2.12 14.53 4.77
CA GLU A 172 -1.65 15.41 5.84
C GLU A 172 -0.62 16.39 5.28
N PHE A 173 -0.79 17.66 5.62
CA PHE A 173 0.19 18.71 5.40
C PHE A 173 0.93 18.96 6.71
N LYS A 174 2.19 18.51 6.75
CA LYS A 174 3.02 18.54 7.95
C LYS A 174 4.11 19.60 7.84
N PRO A 175 4.13 20.62 8.71
CA PRO A 175 5.19 21.62 8.71
C PRO A 175 6.55 20.99 9.00
N ARG A 176 7.57 21.41 8.24
CA ARG A 176 8.97 21.02 8.40
C ARG A 176 9.84 22.27 8.59
N PRO A 177 11.04 22.12 9.20
CA PRO A 177 11.97 23.23 9.34
C PRO A 177 12.34 23.84 7.97
N GLY A 178 12.58 25.15 7.95
CA GLY A 178 13.06 25.86 6.76
C GLY A 178 11.95 26.27 5.79
N ASP A 179 10.80 26.70 6.31
CA ASP A 179 9.70 27.28 5.51
C ASP A 179 9.08 26.31 4.51
N LYS A 180 8.99 25.03 4.91
CA LYS A 180 8.50 23.95 4.06
C LYS A 180 7.35 23.18 4.70
N VAL A 181 6.45 22.70 3.85
CA VAL A 181 5.38 21.78 4.23
C VAL A 181 5.55 20.48 3.48
N GLU A 182 5.57 19.38 4.22
CA GLU A 182 5.60 18.03 3.65
C GLU A 182 4.18 17.53 3.38
N VAL A 183 3.98 16.99 2.19
CA VAL A 183 2.74 16.36 1.75
C VAL A 183 2.82 14.86 2.05
N ILE A 184 2.03 14.41 3.02
CA ILE A 184 2.02 13.02 3.49
C ILE A 184 0.73 12.34 3.04
N PHE A 185 0.87 11.40 2.11
CA PHE A 185 -0.23 10.55 1.66
C PHE A 185 -0.64 9.53 2.74
N ILE A 186 -1.95 9.36 2.94
CA ILE A 186 -2.59 8.42 3.89
C ILE A 186 -1.91 8.40 5.26
N PRO A 187 -1.95 9.51 6.03
CA PRO A 187 -1.14 9.72 7.24
C PRO A 187 -1.37 8.69 8.37
N TRP A 188 -2.51 8.01 8.37
CA TRP A 188 -2.85 6.95 9.31
C TRP A 188 -2.21 5.58 8.99
N HIS A 189 -1.87 5.32 7.73
CA HIS A 189 -1.30 4.04 7.29
C HIS A 189 0.16 3.89 7.75
N ARG A 190 0.68 2.69 7.99
CA ARG A 190 2.07 2.41 8.35
C ARG A 190 2.64 3.22 9.52
N GLN A 191 1.78 3.55 10.47
CA GLN A 191 2.15 4.20 11.71
C GLN A 191 2.41 3.13 12.78
N TRP A 192 1.62 3.14 13.85
CA TRP A 192 1.78 2.27 15.01
C TRP A 192 1.64 0.77 14.67
N SER A 193 0.77 0.45 13.71
CA SER A 193 0.50 -0.90 13.20
C SER A 193 1.69 -1.52 12.47
N HIS A 194 2.62 -0.73 11.95
CA HIS A 194 3.78 -1.18 11.16
C HIS A 194 5.08 -0.97 11.93
N SER A 195 5.11 -1.47 13.17
CA SER A 195 6.23 -1.32 14.08
C SER A 195 6.73 -2.67 14.60
N PHE A 196 8.05 -2.83 14.71
CA PHE A 196 8.65 -4.04 15.29
C PHE A 196 8.31 -4.16 16.78
N THR A 197 8.18 -3.03 17.46
CA THR A 197 7.73 -2.90 18.83
C THR A 197 6.30 -3.42 19.05
N LEU A 198 5.33 -3.13 18.16
CA LEU A 198 4.00 -3.73 18.27
C LEU A 198 4.07 -5.25 18.07
N GLY A 199 4.80 -5.73 17.08
CA GLY A 199 5.01 -7.17 16.88
C GLY A 199 5.64 -7.85 18.11
N LEU A 200 6.54 -7.17 18.82
CA LEU A 200 7.10 -7.63 20.09
C LEU A 200 6.01 -7.75 21.16
N TYR A 201 5.16 -6.74 21.34
CA TYR A 201 4.09 -6.78 22.34
C TYR A 201 3.06 -7.88 22.03
N LEU A 202 2.69 -8.06 20.76
CA LEU A 202 1.82 -9.16 20.33
C LEU A 202 2.48 -10.52 20.62
N GLY A 203 3.79 -10.65 20.34
CA GLY A 203 4.57 -11.85 20.67
C GLY A 203 4.61 -12.14 22.17
N ILE A 204 4.85 -11.13 23.01
CA ILE A 204 4.84 -11.27 24.47
C ILE A 204 3.46 -11.69 24.97
N ALA A 205 2.38 -11.08 24.45
CA ALA A 205 1.03 -11.47 24.81
C ALA A 205 0.75 -12.94 24.43
N ALA A 206 1.12 -13.35 23.22
CA ALA A 206 1.00 -14.75 22.79
C ALA A 206 1.87 -15.71 23.61
N TRP A 207 3.06 -15.27 24.04
CA TRP A 207 3.94 -16.03 24.93
C TRP A 207 3.28 -16.32 26.27
N ILE A 208 2.71 -15.29 26.90
CA ILE A 208 2.05 -15.41 28.20
C ILE A 208 0.83 -16.33 28.12
N LEU A 209 0.05 -16.24 27.04
CA LEU A 209 -1.20 -16.99 26.89
C LEU A 209 -0.99 -18.43 26.41
N PHE A 210 -0.03 -18.66 25.51
CA PHE A 210 0.07 -19.91 24.75
C PHE A 210 1.51 -20.47 24.66
N GLY A 211 2.50 -19.79 25.23
CA GLY A 211 3.89 -20.24 25.25
C GLY A 211 4.73 -19.78 24.06
N TRP A 212 6.02 -20.16 24.08
CA TRP A 212 7.05 -19.60 23.18
C TRP A 212 6.79 -19.85 21.70
N TYR A 213 6.20 -21.01 21.37
CA TYR A 213 5.90 -21.37 19.99
C TYR A 213 4.94 -20.36 19.35
N TRP A 214 3.85 -20.02 20.06
CA TRP A 214 2.86 -19.05 19.58
C TRP A 214 3.39 -17.62 19.58
N ALA A 215 4.30 -17.29 20.50
CA ALA A 215 5.01 -16.02 20.46
C ALA A 215 5.75 -15.81 19.12
N LEU A 216 6.44 -16.85 18.65
CA LEU A 216 7.14 -16.81 17.36
C LEU A 216 6.18 -16.82 16.17
N MET A 217 5.11 -17.62 16.24
CA MET A 217 4.06 -17.69 15.20
C MET A 217 3.32 -16.36 15.00
N VAL A 218 3.33 -15.49 16.00
CA VAL A 218 2.73 -14.16 15.93
C VAL A 218 3.77 -13.11 15.53
N ALA A 219 4.89 -13.03 16.25
CA ALA A 219 5.84 -11.93 16.08
C ALA A 219 6.60 -12.01 14.76
N LEU A 220 7.08 -13.19 14.35
CA LEU A 220 7.92 -13.30 13.15
C LEU A 220 7.15 -13.02 11.86
N PRO A 221 5.94 -13.57 11.64
CA PRO A 221 5.14 -13.23 10.45
C PRO A 221 4.77 -11.75 10.41
N PHE A 222 4.41 -11.17 11.56
CA PHE A 222 4.11 -9.75 11.66
C PHE A 222 5.33 -8.88 11.30
N TRP A 223 6.51 -9.21 11.83
CA TRP A 223 7.74 -8.51 11.47
C TRP A 223 8.15 -8.70 10.02
N ALA A 224 7.87 -9.87 9.43
CA ALA A 224 8.13 -10.11 8.03
C ALA A 224 7.29 -9.19 7.13
N HIS A 225 6.03 -8.93 7.50
CA HIS A 225 5.21 -7.90 6.85
C HIS A 225 5.90 -6.54 6.90
N VAL A 226 6.24 -6.07 8.10
CA VAL A 226 6.86 -4.75 8.32
C VAL A 226 8.16 -4.63 7.52
N ALA A 227 9.00 -5.67 7.56
CA ALA A 227 10.26 -5.70 6.82
C ALA A 227 10.06 -5.67 5.30
N ALA A 228 9.08 -6.41 4.79
CA ALA A 228 8.77 -6.40 3.36
C ALA A 228 8.28 -5.03 2.88
N ASP A 229 7.52 -4.32 3.72
CA ASP A 229 7.04 -2.98 3.42
C ASP A 229 8.15 -1.91 3.44
N CYS A 230 9.22 -2.12 4.19
CA CYS A 230 10.43 -1.28 4.11
C CYS A 230 11.12 -1.34 2.74
N LEU A 231 10.85 -2.36 1.92
CA LEU A 231 11.40 -2.45 0.57
C LEU A 231 10.67 -1.52 -0.42
N GLY A 232 9.46 -1.07 -0.07
CA GLY A 232 8.65 -0.15 -0.87
C GLY A 232 9.05 1.32 -0.73
N PHE A 233 8.18 2.23 -1.19
CA PHE A 233 8.40 3.68 -1.11
C PHE A 233 8.00 4.27 0.25
N MET A 234 6.87 3.83 0.81
CA MET A 234 6.30 4.39 2.04
C MET A 234 7.08 4.07 3.31
N GLY A 235 7.73 2.90 3.37
CA GLY A 235 8.36 2.41 4.60
C GLY A 235 7.35 2.27 5.74
N GLY A 236 7.68 2.76 6.95
CA GLY A 236 6.79 2.69 8.12
C GLY A 236 7.42 3.26 9.40
N ASN A 237 6.63 3.38 10.47
CA ASN A 237 7.11 3.80 11.79
C ASN A 237 7.61 2.59 12.61
N LEU A 238 8.89 2.25 12.43
CA LEU A 238 9.46 0.98 12.90
C LEU A 238 9.51 0.80 14.42
N PHE A 239 9.49 1.89 15.20
CA PHE A 239 9.72 1.88 16.65
C PHE A 239 8.63 2.60 17.46
N TRP A 240 7.40 2.67 16.96
CA TRP A 240 6.27 3.18 17.75
C TRP A 240 6.16 2.46 19.12
N PRO A 241 5.89 3.12 20.26
CA PRO A 241 5.53 4.53 20.44
C PRO A 241 6.73 5.45 20.67
N PHE A 242 7.97 4.97 20.59
CA PHE A 242 9.17 5.77 20.83
C PHE A 242 9.40 6.81 19.72
N THR A 243 8.98 6.48 18.49
CA THR A 243 9.00 7.38 17.34
C THR A 243 7.58 7.68 16.84
N LYS A 244 7.38 8.90 16.32
CA LYS A 244 6.13 9.33 15.65
C LYS A 244 6.31 9.56 14.15
N GLU A 245 7.54 9.50 13.67
CA GLU A 245 7.87 9.71 12.25
C GLU A 245 7.96 8.36 11.54
N ARG A 246 7.53 8.33 10.28
CA ARG A 246 7.80 7.21 9.39
C ARG A 246 9.25 7.26 8.94
N THR A 247 9.87 6.09 8.84
CA THR A 247 11.11 5.92 8.09
C THR A 247 10.75 5.65 6.63
N ALA A 248 11.39 6.38 5.70
CA ALA A 248 11.23 6.13 4.28
C ALA A 248 11.69 4.71 3.91
N GLY A 249 11.00 4.08 2.95
CA GLY A 249 11.42 2.78 2.45
C GLY A 249 12.58 2.87 1.45
N LEU A 250 13.07 1.70 1.02
CA LEU A 250 14.21 1.58 0.12
C LEU A 250 13.88 1.85 -1.36
N LYS A 251 12.61 2.07 -1.69
CA LYS A 251 12.13 2.42 -3.05
C LYS A 251 12.53 1.38 -4.11
N LEU A 252 12.57 0.09 -3.73
CA LEU A 252 12.96 -0.98 -4.65
C LEU A 252 11.81 -1.40 -5.56
N PHE A 253 10.58 -1.38 -5.05
CA PHE A 253 9.38 -1.76 -5.81
C PHE A 253 8.14 -1.04 -5.30
N HIS A 254 7.19 -0.80 -6.21
CA HIS A 254 5.85 -0.31 -5.85
C HIS A 254 4.99 -1.43 -5.28
N ALA A 255 4.05 -1.09 -4.39
CA ALA A 255 3.17 -2.08 -3.75
C ALA A 255 2.31 -2.84 -4.78
N SER A 256 1.93 -2.17 -5.86
CA SER A 256 1.14 -2.69 -6.98
C SER A 256 1.97 -3.31 -8.11
N ALA A 257 3.31 -3.33 -8.00
CA ALA A 257 4.15 -3.92 -9.05
C ALA A 257 3.80 -5.41 -9.22
N PRO A 258 3.24 -5.85 -10.38
CA PRO A 258 2.73 -7.21 -10.53
C PRO A 258 3.83 -8.26 -10.37
N LEU A 259 5.04 -7.95 -10.84
CA LEU A 259 6.20 -8.83 -10.71
C LEU A 259 6.66 -8.96 -9.25
N ALA A 260 6.66 -7.87 -8.48
CA ALA A 260 7.05 -7.93 -7.06
C ALA A 260 6.08 -8.80 -6.27
N ASN A 261 4.77 -8.66 -6.52
CA ASN A 261 3.74 -9.50 -5.91
C ASN A 261 3.85 -10.97 -6.34
N PHE A 262 4.00 -11.22 -7.64
CA PHE A 262 4.18 -12.56 -8.18
C PHE A 262 5.39 -13.25 -7.55
N PHE A 263 6.57 -12.62 -7.57
CA PHE A 263 7.78 -13.20 -7.02
C PHE A 263 7.73 -13.31 -5.49
N GLY A 264 7.08 -12.37 -4.79
CA GLY A 264 6.88 -12.46 -3.34
C GLY A 264 6.08 -13.71 -2.95
N VAL A 265 4.95 -13.97 -3.63
CA VAL A 265 4.14 -15.18 -3.41
C VAL A 265 4.88 -16.43 -3.90
N TRP A 266 5.51 -16.38 -5.07
CA TRP A 266 6.22 -17.51 -5.66
C TRP A 266 7.36 -17.99 -4.76
N ILE A 267 8.23 -17.08 -4.31
CA ILE A 267 9.34 -17.39 -3.41
C ILE A 267 8.79 -17.95 -2.09
N SER A 268 7.71 -17.36 -1.56
CA SER A 268 7.06 -17.86 -0.34
C SER A 268 6.60 -19.31 -0.52
N GLY A 269 5.94 -19.64 -1.64
CA GLY A 269 5.53 -21.00 -1.96
C GLY A 269 6.73 -21.96 -2.09
N LEU A 270 7.81 -21.54 -2.75
CA LEU A 270 9.04 -22.34 -2.87
C LEU A 270 9.66 -22.62 -1.50
N VAL A 271 9.70 -21.63 -0.60
CA VAL A 271 10.19 -21.79 0.76
C VAL A 271 9.36 -22.81 1.53
N VAL A 272 8.02 -22.71 1.46
CA VAL A 272 7.10 -23.64 2.11
C VAL A 272 7.33 -25.06 1.59
N VAL A 273 7.37 -25.26 0.27
CA VAL A 273 7.60 -26.57 -0.37
C VAL A 273 8.96 -27.14 0.03
N TYR A 274 10.01 -26.32 0.03
CA TYR A 274 11.35 -26.74 0.40
C TYR A 274 11.41 -27.22 1.85
N ASN A 275 10.84 -26.44 2.77
CA ASN A 275 10.83 -26.78 4.19
C ASN A 275 9.92 -27.99 4.49
N ALA A 276 8.78 -28.12 3.81
CA ALA A 276 7.92 -29.31 3.89
C ALA A 276 8.68 -30.57 3.44
N ASN A 277 9.34 -30.54 2.28
CA ASN A 277 10.11 -31.67 1.78
C ASN A 277 11.26 -32.05 2.72
N ARG A 278 11.90 -31.07 3.35
CA ARG A 278 13.04 -31.30 4.27
C ARG A 278 12.64 -32.10 5.51
N VAL A 279 11.42 -31.91 6.03
CA VAL A 279 10.95 -32.57 7.26
C VAL A 279 9.98 -33.72 6.99
N ALA A 280 9.65 -33.97 5.72
CA ALA A 280 8.81 -35.09 5.33
C ALA A 280 9.50 -36.43 5.68
N PRO A 281 8.75 -37.45 6.16
CA PRO A 281 9.30 -38.78 6.42
C PRO A 281 9.95 -39.41 5.18
N GLU A 282 9.34 -39.16 4.01
CA GLU A 282 9.87 -39.55 2.71
C GLU A 282 10.00 -38.29 1.83
N PRO A 283 11.20 -37.68 1.76
CA PRO A 283 11.43 -36.53 0.90
C PRO A 283 11.19 -36.88 -0.57
N ILE A 284 10.41 -36.04 -1.26
CA ILE A 284 10.11 -36.17 -2.70
C ILE A 284 11.35 -35.83 -3.54
N PHE A 285 12.22 -34.95 -3.04
CA PHE A 285 13.47 -34.58 -3.70
C PHE A 285 14.64 -34.41 -2.73
N ASN A 286 15.85 -34.67 -3.23
CA ASN A 286 17.12 -34.55 -2.47
C ASN A 286 18.01 -33.44 -3.03
N MET A 287 17.43 -32.26 -3.30
CA MET A 287 18.15 -31.11 -3.82
C MET A 287 18.59 -30.17 -2.68
N GLY A 288 19.84 -29.73 -2.70
CA GLY A 288 20.30 -28.65 -1.84
C GLY A 288 19.57 -27.33 -2.17
N PRO A 289 19.54 -26.36 -1.23
CA PRO A 289 18.74 -25.14 -1.37
C PRO A 289 19.16 -24.33 -2.60
N LEU A 290 20.46 -24.16 -2.83
CA LEU A 290 20.97 -23.42 -4.00
C LEU A 290 20.48 -24.00 -5.32
N LYS A 291 20.46 -25.33 -5.46
CA LYS A 291 19.99 -26.00 -6.67
C LYS A 291 18.47 -25.87 -6.81
N PHE A 292 17.74 -26.07 -5.71
CA PHE A 292 16.29 -25.96 -5.71
C PHE A 292 15.83 -24.54 -6.10
N PHE A 293 16.28 -23.52 -5.37
CA PHE A 293 15.92 -22.14 -5.66
C PHE A 293 16.51 -21.66 -6.99
N GLY A 294 17.73 -22.07 -7.35
CA GLY A 294 18.33 -21.74 -8.65
C GLY A 294 17.49 -22.21 -9.84
N ILE A 295 16.91 -23.41 -9.77
CA ILE A 295 16.03 -23.94 -10.82
C ILE A 295 14.66 -23.27 -10.75
N TRP A 296 14.01 -23.34 -9.58
CA TRP A 296 12.58 -23.00 -9.47
C TRP A 296 12.30 -21.51 -9.35
N LEU A 297 13.28 -20.69 -8.97
CA LEU A 297 13.21 -19.23 -9.10
C LEU A 297 13.82 -18.77 -10.44
N GLY A 298 14.91 -19.40 -10.87
CA GLY A 298 15.64 -19.01 -12.07
C GLY A 298 14.83 -19.20 -13.36
N ILE A 299 14.08 -20.29 -13.50
CA ILE A 299 13.26 -20.53 -14.70
C ILE A 299 12.17 -19.45 -14.86
N PRO A 300 11.28 -19.19 -13.88
CA PRO A 300 10.30 -18.12 -13.99
C PRO A 300 10.93 -16.73 -14.19
N ALA A 301 12.03 -16.43 -13.49
CA ALA A 301 12.74 -15.17 -13.67
C ALA A 301 13.26 -14.99 -15.10
N LEU A 302 13.83 -16.04 -15.70
CA LEU A 302 14.32 -16.03 -17.08
C LEU A 302 13.17 -15.89 -18.09
N LEU A 303 12.04 -16.57 -17.86
CA LEU A 303 10.85 -16.43 -18.71
C LEU A 303 10.26 -15.02 -18.67
N VAL A 304 10.17 -14.42 -17.48
CA VAL A 304 9.73 -13.02 -17.32
C VAL A 304 10.71 -12.07 -18.00
N ALA A 305 12.01 -12.25 -17.80
CA ALA A 305 13.03 -11.42 -18.44
C ALA A 305 12.97 -11.50 -19.97
N LEU A 306 12.78 -12.71 -20.52
CA LEU A 306 12.62 -12.93 -21.96
C LEU A 306 11.34 -12.27 -22.48
N TYR A 307 10.22 -12.45 -21.78
CA TYR A 307 8.95 -11.81 -22.14
C TYR A 307 9.06 -10.29 -22.15
N MET A 308 9.64 -9.70 -21.11
CA MET A 308 9.87 -8.24 -21.04
C MET A 308 10.79 -7.76 -22.16
N PHE A 309 11.85 -8.51 -22.47
CA PHE A 309 12.76 -8.19 -23.56
C PHE A 309 12.06 -8.19 -24.92
N ILE A 310 11.16 -9.14 -25.16
CA ILE A 310 10.35 -9.22 -26.39
C ILE A 310 9.33 -8.07 -26.43
N LYS A 311 8.60 -7.83 -25.34
CA LYS A 311 7.56 -6.79 -25.24
C LYS A 311 8.12 -5.37 -25.40
N LYS A 312 9.29 -5.08 -24.82
CA LYS A 312 9.98 -3.78 -24.95
C LYS A 312 10.33 -3.45 -26.40
N LYS A 313 10.47 -4.46 -27.27
CA LYS A 313 10.65 -4.29 -28.72
C LYS A 313 9.34 -4.05 -29.48
N THR A 314 8.18 -4.30 -28.88
CA THR A 314 6.89 -4.30 -29.60
C THR A 314 6.02 -3.08 -29.29
N GLN A 315 6.04 -2.53 -28.07
CA GLN A 315 5.31 -1.30 -27.72
C GLN A 315 6.00 -0.56 -26.56
N PRO A 316 6.37 0.72 -26.71
CA PRO A 316 6.62 1.58 -25.55
C PRO A 316 5.25 1.90 -24.95
N ILE A 317 4.89 1.22 -23.87
CA ILE A 317 3.77 1.64 -23.02
C ILE A 317 4.17 2.98 -22.43
N SER A 318 3.27 3.96 -22.49
CA SER A 318 3.48 5.26 -21.85
C SER A 318 3.67 5.05 -20.35
N GLU A 319 4.70 5.63 -19.75
CA GLU A 319 4.90 5.60 -18.29
C GLU A 319 3.62 6.03 -17.53
N GLU A 320 2.81 6.89 -18.15
CA GLU A 320 1.52 7.39 -17.65
C GLU A 320 0.45 6.27 -17.50
N GLU A 321 0.45 5.25 -18.35
CA GLU A 321 -0.50 4.12 -18.32
C GLU A 321 -0.12 3.04 -17.29
N GLU A 322 1.18 2.78 -17.12
CA GLU A 322 1.68 1.80 -16.15
C GLU A 322 1.44 2.28 -14.72
N GLN A 323 1.66 3.57 -14.49
CA GLN A 323 1.47 4.24 -13.20
C GLN A 323 0.01 4.51 -12.89
N THR A 324 -0.81 4.65 -13.95
CA THR A 324 -2.26 4.61 -13.82
C THR A 324 -2.65 3.33 -13.12
N ARG A 325 -2.30 2.17 -13.68
CA ARG A 325 -2.64 0.88 -13.10
C ARG A 325 -2.14 0.67 -11.66
N GLU A 326 -1.00 1.28 -11.30
CA GLU A 326 -0.35 1.13 -10.00
C GLU A 326 -1.13 1.75 -8.83
N LEU A 327 -1.67 2.97 -8.98
CA LEU A 327 -2.45 3.66 -7.94
C LEU A 327 -3.85 3.03 -7.78
N LEU A 328 -4.40 2.50 -8.89
CA LEU A 328 -5.70 1.83 -8.96
C LEU A 328 -5.74 0.55 -8.11
N GLU A 329 -4.68 -0.25 -8.20
CA GLU A 329 -4.61 -1.52 -7.49
C GLU A 329 -4.34 -1.38 -5.97
N GLU A 330 -3.74 -0.27 -5.52
CA GLU A 330 -3.47 -0.01 -4.09
C GLU A 330 -4.74 0.39 -3.32
N PHE A 331 -5.63 1.17 -3.95
CA PHE A 331 -6.96 1.46 -3.41
C PHE A 331 -7.90 0.25 -3.45
N ALA A 332 -7.84 -0.55 -4.53
CA ALA A 332 -8.65 -1.77 -4.66
C ALA A 332 -8.33 -2.78 -3.54
N ASP A 333 -7.06 -2.97 -3.17
CA ASP A 333 -6.67 -3.93 -2.12
C ASP A 333 -7.18 -3.51 -0.71
N GLY A 334 -7.15 -2.21 -0.41
CA GLY A 334 -7.77 -1.65 0.80
C GLY A 334 -9.31 -1.76 0.80
N GLY A 335 -9.93 -1.75 -0.39
CA GLY A 335 -11.37 -1.96 -0.60
C GLY A 335 -11.83 -3.42 -0.56
N GLU A 336 -11.04 -4.35 -1.08
CA GLU A 336 -11.31 -5.79 -1.07
C GLU A 336 -11.21 -6.38 0.34
N LEU A 337 -10.22 -5.95 1.12
CA LEU A 337 -10.19 -6.24 2.56
C LEU A 337 -11.41 -5.61 3.25
N GLY A 338 -11.89 -4.46 2.75
CA GLY A 338 -13.02 -3.63 3.16
C GLY A 338 -14.42 -4.23 3.03
N ALA A 339 -14.67 -5.09 2.04
CA ALA A 339 -15.99 -5.57 1.68
C ALA A 339 -16.53 -6.64 2.64
N GLY A 340 -17.25 -6.22 3.68
CA GLY A 340 -18.26 -7.08 4.30
C GLY A 340 -19.40 -7.32 3.29
N PRO A 341 -20.11 -8.47 3.36
CA PRO A 341 -21.21 -8.71 2.44
C PRO A 341 -22.22 -7.57 2.58
N ALA A 342 -22.52 -6.92 1.46
CA ALA A 342 -23.64 -6.00 1.38
C ALA A 342 -24.88 -6.76 1.87
N LYS A 343 -25.39 -6.38 3.04
CA LYS A 343 -26.69 -6.87 3.49
C LYS A 343 -27.71 -6.24 2.55
N GLY A 344 -28.27 -7.08 1.68
CA GLY A 344 -29.43 -6.74 0.86
C GLY A 344 -30.69 -6.56 1.68
#